data_AF-A0A537YJC4-F1
#
_entry.id   AF-A0A537YJC4-F1
#
_cell.length_a   1.000
_cell.length_b   1.000
_cell.length_c   1.000
_cell.angle_alpha   90.00
_cell.angle_beta   90.00
_cell.angle_gamma   90.00
#
_symmetry.space_group_name_H-M   'P 1'
#
loop_
_entity.id
_entity.type
_entity.pdbx_description
1 polymer ?
#
loop_
_entity_poly.entity_id
_entity_poly.type
_entity_poly.pdbx_seq_one_letter_code
_entity_poly.pdbx_strand_id
1 'polypeptide(L)' 'MRPLISLMLDGTNGIADYQCARVLGDRYFRLAPTFPPGREIAMDDVNEIPYLVDFALSLDLGELVGWLRDTWVDLTP' A
#
# COMPACT_ATOMS: atom_id res chain seq x y z
N MET A 1 13.52 -20.22 -8.79
CA MET A 1 12.89 -19.15 -9.60
C MET A 1 12.32 -18.13 -8.64
N ARG A 2 12.95 -16.96 -8.39
CA ARG A 2 12.29 -15.83 -7.66
C ARG A 2 13.09 -14.52 -7.42
N PRO A 3 14.40 -14.31 -7.73
CA PRO A 3 14.97 -12.96 -7.56
C PRO A 3 14.43 -11.97 -8.59
N LEU A 4 14.32 -12.41 -9.86
CA LEU A 4 13.93 -11.55 -10.96
C LEU A 4 12.45 -11.14 -10.91
N ILE A 5 11.56 -12.06 -10.52
CA ILE A 5 10.13 -11.74 -10.36
C ILE A 5 9.91 -10.79 -9.17
N SER A 6 10.58 -11.01 -8.04
CA SER A 6 10.52 -10.09 -6.90
C SER A 6 11.04 -8.70 -7.29
N LEU A 7 12.17 -8.62 -8.00
CA LEU A 7 12.75 -7.37 -8.47
C LEU A 7 11.87 -6.66 -9.50
N MET A 8 11.19 -7.40 -10.38
CA MET A 8 10.26 -6.82 -11.35
C MET A 8 9.00 -6.27 -10.68
N LEU A 9 8.46 -6.98 -9.67
CA LEU A 9 7.27 -6.53 -8.93
C LEU A 9 7.58 -5.35 -8.00
N ASP A 10 8.71 -5.37 -7.30
CA ASP A 10 9.16 -4.25 -6.46
C ASP A 10 9.61 -3.06 -7.32
N GLY A 11 10.29 -3.33 -8.43
CA GLY A 11 10.79 -2.31 -9.36
C GLY A 11 9.67 -1.53 -10.04
N THR A 12 8.59 -2.18 -10.47
CA THR A 12 7.43 -1.49 -11.05
C THR A 12 6.65 -0.70 -10.01
N ASN A 13 6.50 -1.25 -8.80
CA ASN A 13 5.83 -0.57 -7.69
C ASN A 13 6.59 0.68 -7.23
N GLY A 14 7.92 0.67 -7.22
CA GLY A 14 8.74 1.83 -6.88
C GLY A 14 8.73 2.92 -7.97
N ILE A 15 8.77 2.52 -9.24
CA ILE A 15 8.72 3.48 -10.36
C ILE A 15 7.35 4.16 -10.45
N ALA A 16 6.27 3.39 -10.31
CA ALA A 16 4.92 3.95 -10.34
C ALA A 16 4.69 4.95 -9.21
N ASP A 17 5.16 4.65 -8.01
CA ASP A 17 5.12 5.56 -6.85
C ASP A 17 5.84 6.87 -7.11
N TYR A 18 7.09 6.78 -7.56
CA TYR A 18 7.89 7.95 -7.89
C TYR A 18 7.24 8.82 -8.99
N GLN A 19 6.72 8.17 -10.03
CA GLN A 19 6.04 8.87 -11.12
C GLN A 19 4.74 9.54 -10.65
N CYS A 20 3.91 8.84 -9.87
CA CYS A 20 2.68 9.38 -9.31
C CYS A 20 2.98 10.57 -8.40
N ALA A 21 3.95 10.46 -7.49
CA ALA A 21 4.36 11.55 -6.62
C ALA A 21 4.81 12.79 -7.41
N ARG A 22 5.54 12.60 -8.52
CA ARG A 22 6.04 13.72 -9.35
C ARG A 22 4.94 14.40 -10.19
N VAL A 23 3.98 13.62 -10.69
CA VAL A 23 2.90 14.10 -11.57
C VAL A 23 1.75 14.72 -10.78
N LEU A 24 1.35 14.07 -9.67
CA LEU A 24 0.18 14.45 -8.89
C LEU A 24 0.52 15.37 -7.70
N GLY A 25 1.79 15.42 -7.29
CA GLY A 25 2.27 16.30 -6.21
C GLY A 25 1.53 16.05 -4.90
N ASP A 26 1.07 17.14 -4.27
CA ASP A 26 0.35 17.11 -2.98
C ASP A 26 -1.00 16.36 -3.05
N ARG A 27 -1.50 16.08 -4.26
CA ARG A 27 -2.69 15.25 -4.49
C ARG A 27 -2.37 13.77 -4.65
N TYR A 28 -1.18 13.33 -4.24
CA TYR A 28 -0.81 11.93 -4.20
C TYR A 28 -0.64 11.45 -2.76
N PHE A 29 -1.33 10.37 -2.44
CA PHE A 29 -1.16 9.64 -1.19
C PHE A 29 -1.10 8.14 -1.48
N ARG A 30 -0.11 7.45 -0.91
CA ARG A 30 0.09 6.00 -1.11
C ARG A 30 -0.06 5.26 0.21
N LEU A 31 -1.10 4.43 0.31
CA LEU A 31 -1.20 3.43 1.37
C LEU A 31 -0.59 2.10 0.86
N ALA A 32 0.62 1.77 1.33
CA ALA A 32 1.33 0.54 0.97
C ALA A 32 2.01 -0.09 2.20
N PRO A 33 1.24 -0.70 3.11
CA PRO A 33 1.78 -1.31 4.33
C PRO A 33 2.67 -2.52 3.98
N THR A 34 3.77 -2.67 4.69
CA THR A 34 4.66 -3.83 4.61
C THR A 34 4.48 -4.71 5.84
N PHE A 35 4.69 -6.02 5.67
CA PHE A 35 4.64 -6.94 6.80
C PHE A 35 5.79 -6.67 7.78
N PRO A 36 5.61 -7.01 9.08
CA PRO A 36 6.67 -6.92 10.07
C PRO A 36 7.92 -7.71 9.65
N PRO A 37 9.12 -7.30 10.11
CA PRO A 37 10.36 -8.00 9.79
C PRO A 37 10.27 -9.51 10.10
N GLY A 38 10.72 -10.34 9.16
CA GLY A 38 10.71 -11.80 9.30
C GLY A 38 9.37 -12.48 9.02
N ARG A 39 8.32 -11.71 8.67
CA ARG A 39 7.05 -12.26 8.20
C ARG A 39 6.97 -12.19 6.68
N GLU A 40 7.11 -13.34 6.04
CA GLU A 40 6.88 -13.50 4.61
C GLU A 40 5.65 -14.38 4.38
N ILE A 41 4.82 -14.00 3.42
CA ILE A 41 3.63 -14.75 3.00
C ILE A 41 3.73 -14.97 1.51
N ALA A 42 3.64 -16.22 1.08
CA ALA A 42 3.63 -16.54 -0.34
C ALA A 42 2.33 -16.03 -0.98
N MET A 43 2.41 -15.54 -2.21
CA MET A 43 1.28 -14.93 -2.92
C MET A 43 0.10 -15.90 -3.13
N ASP A 44 0.36 -17.21 -3.11
CA ASP A 44 -0.59 -18.30 -3.28
C ASP A 44 -0.99 -19.01 -1.96
N ASP A 45 -0.53 -18.52 -0.80
CA ASP A 45 -0.84 -19.15 0.48
C ASP A 45 -2.22 -18.75 1.02
N VAL A 46 -3.24 -19.49 0.60
CA VAL A 46 -4.63 -19.32 1.02
C VAL A 46 -4.83 -19.50 2.53
N ASN A 47 -3.94 -20.22 3.22
CA ASN A 47 -4.08 -20.45 4.66
C ASN A 47 -3.79 -19.20 5.49
N GLU A 48 -3.11 -18.22 4.89
CA GLU A 48 -2.72 -16.97 5.54
C GLU A 48 -3.79 -15.88 5.43
N ILE A 49 -4.91 -16.14 4.75
CA ILE A 49 -6.04 -15.20 4.65
C ILE A 49 -6.50 -14.67 6.02
N PRO A 50 -6.69 -15.49 7.07
CA PRO A 50 -7.09 -14.99 8.38
C PRO A 50 -6.10 -13.96 8.93
N TYR A 51 -4.79 -14.27 8.84
CA TYR A 51 -3.75 -13.33 9.26
C TYR A 51 -3.77 -12.04 8.43
N LEU A 52 -3.97 -12.13 7.11
CA LEU A 52 -4.05 -10.96 6.24
C LEU A 52 -5.24 -10.04 6.60
N VAL A 53 -6.37 -10.63 6.99
CA VAL A 53 -7.54 -9.88 7.48
C VAL A 53 -7.21 -9.18 8.79
N ASP A 54 -6.65 -9.91 9.77
CA ASP A 54 -6.28 -9.33 11.07
C ASP A 54 -5.23 -8.22 10.91
N PHE A 55 -4.23 -8.44 10.05
CA PHE A 55 -3.22 -7.45 9.71
C PHE A 55 -3.86 -6.20 9.10
N ALA A 56 -4.73 -6.35 8.10
CA ALA A 56 -5.41 -5.24 7.45
C ALA A 56 -6.28 -4.43 8.43
N LEU A 57 -6.98 -5.11 9.35
CA LEU A 57 -7.80 -4.46 10.37
C LEU A 57 -6.99 -3.76 11.47
N SER A 58 -5.73 -4.14 11.66
CA SER A 58 -4.82 -3.51 12.63
C SER A 58 -4.18 -2.21 12.12
N LEU A 59 -4.29 -1.92 10.83
CA LEU A 59 -3.66 -0.74 10.22
C LEU A 59 -4.36 0.55 10.68
N ASP A 60 -3.57 1.53 11.10
CA ASP A 60 -4.07 2.88 11.31
C ASP A 60 -4.32 3.56 9.97
N LEU A 61 -5.58 3.89 9.69
CA LEU A 61 -6.01 4.58 8.47
C LEU A 61 -6.24 6.08 8.70
N GLY A 62 -5.89 6.63 9.86
CA GLY A 62 -6.18 8.02 10.22
C GLY A 62 -5.61 9.04 9.23
N GLU A 63 -4.36 8.86 8.82
CA GLU A 63 -3.70 9.74 7.84
C GLU A 63 -4.38 9.67 6.46
N LEU A 64 -4.71 8.45 5.99
CA LEU A 64 -5.44 8.25 4.74
C LEU A 64 -6.82 8.93 4.78
N VAL A 65 -7.55 8.77 5.88
CA VAL A 65 -8.88 9.40 6.06
C VAL A 65 -8.75 10.92 6.06
N GLY A 66 -7.74 11.48 6.73
CA GLY A 66 -7.46 12.91 6.70
C GLY A 66 -7.19 13.40 5.28
N TRP A 67 -6.27 12.74 4.57
CA TRP A 67 -5.95 13.07 3.19
C TRP A 67 -7.16 13.00 2.26
N LEU A 68 -8.01 11.96 2.39
CA LEU A 68 -9.23 11.81 1.60
C LEU A 68 -10.20 12.98 1.81
N ARG A 69 -10.35 13.46 3.05
CA ARG A 69 -11.21 14.61 3.36
C ARG A 69 -10.66 15.91 2.80
N ASP A 70 -9.35 16.11 2.87
CA ASP A 70 -8.73 17.37 2.46
C ASP A 70 -8.56 17.48 0.94
N THR A 71 -8.44 16.33 0.25
CA THR A 71 -8.04 16.29 -1.17
C THR A 71 -9.12 15.75 -2.10
N TRP A 72 -9.93 14.78 -1.67
CA TRP A 72 -10.79 14.00 -2.57
C TRP A 72 -12.28 14.23 -2.33
N VAL A 73 -12.70 14.27 -1.07
CA VAL A 73 -14.10 14.43 -0.69
C VAL A 73 -14.31 15.87 -0.28
N ASP A 74 -14.92 16.67 -1.15
CA ASP A 74 -15.41 18.01 -0.79
C ASP A 74 -16.57 17.84 0.21
N LEU A 75 -16.26 17.71 1.50
CA LEU A 75 -17.22 17.72 2.60
C LEU A 75 -17.45 19.17 3.05
N THR A 76 -17.77 20.05 2.10
CA THR A 76 -18.47 21.29 2.44
C THR A 76 -19.91 20.90 2.84
N PRO A 77 -20.43 21.39 3.99
CA PRO A 77 -21.86 21.28 4.28
C PRO A 77 -22.71 22.04 3.25
#